data_AF-A0A427R395-F1
#
_entry.id   AF-A0A427R395-F1
#
_cell.length_a   1.000
_cell.length_b   1.000
_cell.length_c   1.000
_cell.angle_alpha   90.00
_cell.angle_beta   90.00
_cell.angle_gamma   90.00
#
_symmetry.space_group_name_H-M   'P 1'
#
loop_
_entity.id
_entity.type
_entity.pdbx_description
1 polymer ?
#
loop_
_entity_poly.entity_id
_entity_poly.type
_entity_poly.pdbx_seq_one_letter_code
_entity_poly.pdbx_strand_id
1 'polypeptide(L)'
;MTEVKFVSMPANELAQLMEKACENAVSKVLAAQGDELLNITQLCERIPGLSYHSFKKLAKEHRFKDIKGRYSLTAVKAALQSH
;
A
#
# COMPACT_ATOMS: atom_id res chain seq x y z
N MET A 1 -35.56 12.02 -5.70
CA MET A 1 -35.35 13.05 -4.67
C MET A 1 -34.38 12.48 -3.65
N THR A 2 -33.19 13.06 -3.51
CA THR A 2 -32.22 12.65 -2.49
C THR A 2 -32.69 13.21 -1.15
N GLU A 3 -32.93 12.35 -0.17
CA GLU A 3 -33.38 12.74 1.17
C GLU A 3 -32.21 13.42 1.90
N VAL A 4 -32.32 14.72 2.19
CA VAL A 4 -31.29 15.48 2.92
C VAL A 4 -31.57 15.34 4.42
N LYS A 5 -30.65 14.70 5.15
CA LYS A 5 -30.71 14.55 6.60
C LYS A 5 -29.75 15.53 7.27
N PHE A 6 -30.27 16.30 8.22
CA PHE A 6 -29.45 17.17 9.07
C PHE A 6 -28.92 16.38 10.25
N VAL A 7 -27.61 16.42 10.45
CA VAL A 7 -26.92 15.81 11.60
C VAL A 7 -26.35 16.94 12.44
N SER A 8 -26.77 17.02 13.71
CA SER A 8 -26.22 17.94 14.69
C SER A 8 -25.07 17.26 15.41
N MET A 9 -23.91 17.91 15.48
CA MET A 9 -22.78 17.46 16.30
C MET A 9 -22.07 18.67 16.95
N PRO A 10 -21.43 18.47 18.10
CA PRO A 10 -20.56 19.47 18.71
C PRO A 10 -19.41 19.91 17.77
N ALA A 11 -19.01 21.18 17.86
CA ALA A 11 -17.97 21.74 17.01
C ALA A 11 -16.60 21.06 17.18
N ASN A 12 -16.28 20.58 18.39
CA ASN A 12 -15.05 19.84 18.67
C ASN A 12 -15.05 18.45 18.01
N GLU A 13 -16.18 17.75 18.01
CA GLU A 13 -16.34 16.46 17.35
C GLU A 13 -16.22 16.60 15.83
N LEU A 14 -16.79 17.69 15.26
CA LEU A 14 -16.61 18.01 13.86
C LEU A 14 -15.14 18.26 13.51
N ALA A 15 -14.43 19.05 14.32
CA ALA A 15 -13.01 19.34 14.11
C ALA A 15 -12.16 18.06 14.13
N GLN A 16 -12.37 17.20 15.14
CA GLN A 16 -11.68 15.91 15.25
C GLN A 16 -11.98 14.98 14.07
N LEU A 17 -13.23 14.94 13.62
CA LEU A 17 -13.63 14.14 12.47
C LEU A 17 -12.95 14.62 11.19
N MET A 18 -12.86 15.94 10.99
CA MET A 18 -12.17 16.53 9.83
C MET A 18 -10.66 16.28 9.87
N GLU A 19 -10.02 16.45 11.04
CA GLU A 19 -8.59 16.15 11.22
C GLU A 19 -8.30 14.69 10.89
N LYS A 20 -9.06 13.76 11.48
CA LYS A 20 -8.88 12.32 11.26
C LYS A 20 -9.15 11.91 9.80
N ALA A 21 -10.13 12.53 9.15
CA ALA A 21 -10.40 12.30 7.73
C ALA A 21 -9.23 12.78 6.85
N CYS A 22 -8.67 13.95 7.15
CA CYS A 22 -7.50 14.49 6.46
C CYS A 22 -6.25 13.64 6.69
N GLU A 23 -5.95 13.29 7.95
CA GLU A 23 -4.82 12.42 8.28
C GLU A 23 -4.91 11.08 7.57
N ASN A 24 -6.10 10.47 7.52
CA ASN A 24 -6.32 9.22 6.79
C ASN A 24 -6.13 9.38 5.29
N ALA A 25 -6.62 10.47 4.70
CA ALA A 25 -6.45 10.74 3.27
C ALA A 25 -4.97 10.94 2.93
N VAL A 26 -4.26 11.75 3.70
CA VAL A 26 -2.82 12.01 3.53
C VAL A 26 -2.02 10.74 3.74
N SER A 27 -2.29 9.97 4.79
CA SER A 27 -1.61 8.70 5.07
C SER A 27 -1.81 7.68 3.95
N LYS A 28 -3.01 7.59 3.37
CA LYS A 28 -3.27 6.74 2.20
C LYS A 28 -2.47 7.18 0.97
N VAL A 29 -2.36 8.49 0.74
CA VAL A 29 -1.58 9.04 -0.38
C VAL A 29 -0.08 8.82 -0.17
N LEU A 30 0.42 9.03 1.04
CA LEU A 30 1.84 8.82 1.37
C LEU A 30 2.22 7.33 1.33
N ALA A 31 1.35 6.45 1.82
CA ALA A 31 1.52 5.00 1.68
C ALA A 31 1.57 4.56 0.21
N ALA A 32 0.85 5.25 -0.69
CA ALA A 32 0.89 5.00 -2.12
C ALA A 32 2.09 5.64 -2.85
N GLN A 33 2.67 6.73 -2.32
CA GLN A 33 3.86 7.38 -2.88
C GLN A 33 5.19 6.74 -2.44
N GLY A 34 5.22 6.07 -1.29
CA GLY A 34 6.44 5.50 -0.70
C GLY A 34 6.87 4.14 -1.25
N ASP A 35 6.24 3.64 -2.31
CA ASP A 35 6.54 2.30 -2.81
C ASP A 35 7.73 2.30 -3.77
N GLU A 36 8.85 1.79 -3.27
CA GLU A 36 10.10 1.73 -4.01
C GLU A 36 10.02 0.65 -5.10
N LEU A 37 10.12 1.06 -6.37
CA LEU A 37 10.16 0.15 -7.51
C LEU A 37 11.59 -0.32 -7.77
N LEU A 38 11.80 -1.61 -7.55
CA LEU A 38 13.13 -2.23 -7.57
C LEU A 38 13.20 -3.38 -8.56
N ASN A 39 14.37 -3.57 -9.15
CA ASN A 39 14.61 -4.76 -9.96
C ASN A 39 14.75 -6.00 -9.06
N ILE A 40 14.71 -7.19 -9.67
CA ILE A 40 14.72 -8.46 -8.93
C ILE A 40 15.98 -8.61 -8.07
N THR A 41 17.14 -8.19 -8.58
CA THR A 41 18.41 -8.25 -7.84
C THR A 41 18.36 -7.41 -6.56
N GLN A 42 17.90 -6.16 -6.67
CA GLN A 42 17.74 -5.25 -5.54
C GLN A 42 16.71 -5.76 -4.51
N LEU A 43 15.65 -6.43 -4.98
CA LEU A 43 14.67 -7.07 -4.10
C LEU A 43 15.29 -8.23 -3.32
N CYS A 44 16.05 -9.09 -4.00
CA CYS A 44 16.77 -10.20 -3.38
C CYS A 44 17.83 -9.73 -2.37
N GLU A 45 18.49 -8.60 -2.63
CA GLU A 45 19.46 -8.00 -1.69
C GLU A 45 18.79 -7.41 -0.45
N ARG A 46 17.63 -6.76 -0.62
CA ARG A 46 16.92 -6.07 0.48
C ARG A 46 16.01 -6.96 1.31
N ILE A 47 15.55 -8.08 0.77
CA ILE A 47 14.66 -9.00 1.47
C ILE A 47 15.44 -10.28 1.81
N PRO A 48 15.87 -10.45 3.08
CA PRO A 48 16.54 -11.66 3.51
C PRO A 48 15.69 -12.90 3.23
N GLY A 49 16.27 -13.93 2.61
CA GLY A 49 15.56 -15.16 2.24
C GLY A 49 14.83 -15.12 0.90
N LEU A 50 14.79 -13.96 0.21
CA LEU A 50 14.27 -13.88 -1.14
C LEU A 50 15.36 -14.23 -2.17
N SER A 51 15.25 -15.41 -2.77
CA SER A 51 16.05 -15.79 -3.93
C SER A 51 15.33 -15.45 -5.24
N TYR A 52 16.06 -15.40 -6.35
CA TYR A 52 15.46 -15.21 -7.67
C TYR A 52 14.36 -16.25 -7.99
N HIS A 53 14.59 -17.51 -7.58
CA HIS A 53 13.65 -18.59 -7.81
C HIS A 53 12.38 -18.44 -6.96
N SER A 54 12.53 -18.11 -5.66
CA SER A 54 11.38 -17.87 -4.80
C SER A 54 10.60 -16.64 -5.24
N PHE A 55 11.28 -15.56 -5.66
CA PHE A 55 10.62 -14.40 -6.26
C PHE A 55 9.81 -14.78 -7.51
N LYS A 56 10.38 -15.54 -8.46
CA LYS A 56 9.65 -15.95 -9.67
C LYS A 56 8.39 -16.75 -9.36
N LYS A 57 8.44 -17.63 -8.36
CA LYS A 57 7.27 -18.38 -7.89
C LYS A 57 6.23 -17.43 -7.30
N LEU A 58 6.65 -16.55 -6.40
CA LEU A 58 5.79 -15.54 -5.74
C LEU A 58 5.14 -14.61 -6.77
N ALA A 59 5.90 -14.14 -7.75
CA ALA A 59 5.43 -13.24 -8.80
C ALA A 59 4.37 -13.90 -9.69
N LYS A 60 4.47 -15.21 -9.92
CA LYS A 60 3.45 -15.98 -10.65
C LYS A 60 2.18 -16.19 -9.81
N GLU A 61 2.33 -16.50 -8.53
CA GLU A 61 1.22 -16.73 -7.59
C GLU A 61 0.41 -15.45 -7.33
N HIS A 62 1.10 -14.34 -7.04
CA HIS A 62 0.48 -13.06 -6.69
C HIS A 62 0.34 -12.08 -7.87
N ARG A 63 0.74 -12.49 -9.08
CA ARG A 63 0.65 -11.72 -10.33
C ARG A 63 1.16 -10.28 -10.18
N PHE A 64 2.40 -10.12 -9.69
CA PHE A 64 2.98 -8.79 -9.50
C PHE A 64 3.00 -8.00 -10.80
N LYS A 65 2.65 -6.72 -10.70
CA LYS A 65 2.71 -5.80 -11.82
C LYS A 65 4.17 -5.52 -12.15
N ASP A 66 4.57 -5.87 -13.36
CA ASP A 66 5.86 -5.49 -13.92
C ASP A 66 5.80 -4.04 -14.41
N ILE A 67 6.67 -3.19 -13.87
CA ILE A 67 6.83 -1.80 -14.29
C ILE A 67 8.25 -1.64 -14.83
N LYS A 68 8.46 -1.96 -16.11
CA LYS A 68 9.75 -1.85 -16.81
C LYS A 68 10.87 -2.67 -16.14
N GLY A 69 10.57 -3.91 -15.76
CA GLY A 69 11.49 -4.82 -15.06
C GLY A 69 11.67 -4.50 -13.59
N ARG A 70 10.78 -3.68 -13.01
CA ARG A 70 10.78 -3.31 -11.59
C ARG A 70 9.46 -3.67 -10.94
N TYR A 71 9.54 -4.00 -9.66
CA TYR A 71 8.42 -4.43 -8.84
C TYR A 71 8.39 -3.66 -7.53
N SER A 72 7.19 -3.48 -7.02
CA SER A 72 6.87 -2.89 -5.73
C SER A 72 7.53 -3.66 -4.58
N LEU A 73 8.41 -3.01 -3.82
CA LEU A 73 9.00 -3.61 -2.63
C LEU A 73 7.92 -4.01 -1.61
N THR A 74 6.91 -3.16 -1.44
CA THR A 74 5.82 -3.41 -0.47
C THR A 74 4.95 -4.60 -0.89
N ALA A 75 4.58 -4.72 -2.16
CA ALA A 75 3.80 -5.85 -2.67
C ALA A 75 4.54 -7.18 -2.51
N VAL A 76 5.86 -7.19 -2.74
CA VAL A 76 6.68 -8.40 -2.58
C VAL A 76 6.78 -8.80 -1.10
N LYS A 77 6.98 -7.83 -0.19
CA LYS A 77 6.98 -8.09 1.26
C LYS A 77 5.62 -8.61 1.75
N ALA A 78 4.52 -7.99 1.33
CA ALA A 78 3.18 -8.40 1.71
C ALA A 78 2.86 -9.83 1.26
N ALA A 79 3.27 -10.20 0.04
CA ALA A 79 3.11 -11.56 -0.46
C ALA A 79 3.94 -12.59 0.31
N LEU A 80 5.14 -12.25 0.76
CA LEU A 80 5.96 -13.13 1.59
C LEU A 80 5.38 -13.36 2.98
N GLN A 81 4.68 -12.38 3.54
CA GLN A 81 4.02 -12.49 4.86
C GLN A 81 2.67 -13.23 4.79
N SER A 82 2.14 -13.45 3.59
CA SER A 82 0.87 -14.13 3.36
C SER A 82 1.03 -15.64 3.11
N HIS A 83 2.26 -16.17 3.12
CA HIS A 83 2.62 -17.59 3.03
C HIS A 83 3.10 -18.08 4.40
#